data_AF-A0A815W2U7-F1
#
_entry.id   AF-A0A815W2U7-F1
#
_cell.length_a   1.000
_cell.length_b   1.000
_cell.length_c   1.000
_cell.angle_alpha   90.00
_cell.angle_beta   90.00
_cell.angle_gamma   90.00
#
_symmetry.space_group_name_H-M   'P 1'
#
loop_
_entity.id
_entity.type
_entity.pdbx_description
1 polymer ?
#
loop_
_entity_poly.entity_id
_entity_poly.type
_entity_poly.pdbx_seq_one_letter_code
_entity_poly.pdbx_strand_id
1 'polypeptide(L)'
;PSVCRIIDLRAEFNLFTFPAACLLIVLFIIITKRTSFQRNKYCKGYLGIPIPLDFFGHVKRTLAAVIFAVFADELLDIVTELIAGNRPSSGRGVIVSYLFQIIRVFIIGFRRYPILAAVYIDNCFSLACATLYVWLDFGVSIVYTGLCRNSFYLTEEEFNKTHSTNTEINLTYYGTGSKLLFVQLLTDIPPYICLAYISVKLPMLLLKRIRHRHPTDRQLTREQKDLLYSSLPHSAESRYVKKLLGIIPIQPSKNRFNQILRKIYAWRDDFRFSSRVVCVYASAFLLLFFITVNAYIQALPKLDAAQKGFQEGANFLAGVILPKEPDVIYDEDTPSDFPVPNLTRSYIIGVIIALIIIIVQILVMLASIRRNLIQAFRGNHS
;
A
#
# COMPACT_ATOMS: atom_id res chain seq x y z
N PRO A 1 -8.77 -8.46 26.94
CA PRO A 1 -9.62 -7.26 26.76
C PRO A 1 -8.95 -5.91 27.13
N SER A 2 -8.34 -5.76 28.32
CA SER A 2 -7.74 -4.47 28.77
C SER A 2 -6.47 -4.08 28.01
N VAL A 3 -5.55 -5.02 27.79
CA VAL A 3 -4.29 -4.80 27.06
C VAL A 3 -4.56 -4.36 25.61
N CYS A 4 -5.54 -4.98 24.96
CA CYS A 4 -5.92 -4.65 23.60
C CYS A 4 -6.48 -3.24 23.45
N ARG A 5 -7.20 -2.72 24.46
CA ARG A 5 -7.70 -1.34 24.45
C ARG A 5 -6.58 -0.30 24.53
N ILE A 6 -5.45 -0.65 25.14
CA ILE A 6 -4.28 0.23 25.28
C ILE A 6 -3.39 0.13 24.03
N ILE A 7 -3.29 -1.07 23.44
CA ILE A 7 -2.46 -1.37 22.25
C ILE A 7 -3.21 -1.09 20.94
N ASP A 8 -4.50 -0.78 20.99
CA ASP A 8 -5.34 -0.69 19.81
C ASP A 8 -4.77 0.26 18.76
N LEU A 9 -4.23 -0.31 17.67
CA LEU A 9 -3.72 0.45 16.53
C LEU A 9 -4.84 1.18 15.79
N ARG A 10 -6.09 0.73 15.96
CA ARG A 10 -7.30 1.36 15.43
C ARG A 10 -7.92 2.36 16.39
N ALA A 11 -7.53 2.37 17.66
CA ALA A 11 -7.99 3.39 18.58
C ALA A 11 -7.43 4.76 18.16
N GLU A 12 -8.31 5.74 18.31
CA GLU A 12 -8.19 7.17 18.04
C GLU A 12 -6.79 7.77 18.28
N PHE A 13 -6.11 7.33 19.34
CA PHE A 13 -4.73 7.69 19.64
C PHE A 13 -3.97 6.45 20.12
N ASN A 14 -3.05 5.94 19.29
CA ASN A 14 -2.11 4.93 19.76
C ASN A 14 -1.17 5.58 20.80
N LEU A 15 -1.44 5.30 22.08
CA LEU A 15 -0.79 5.90 23.24
C LEU A 15 0.73 5.74 23.26
N PHE A 16 1.27 4.75 22.53
CA PHE A 16 2.70 4.52 22.44
C PHE A 16 3.34 5.17 21.23
N THR A 17 2.81 4.92 20.02
CA THR A 17 3.49 5.31 18.78
C THR A 17 3.33 6.78 18.44
N PHE A 18 2.21 7.41 18.82
CA PHE A 18 1.95 8.82 18.50
C PHE A 18 2.77 9.80 19.37
N PRO A 19 2.80 9.70 20.72
CA PRO A 19 3.66 10.58 21.52
C PRO A 19 5.15 10.42 21.19
N ALA A 20 5.58 9.19 20.91
CA ALA A 20 6.94 8.92 20.46
C ALA A 20 7.25 9.62 19.13
N ALA A 21 6.33 9.59 18.16
CA ALA A 21 6.48 10.32 16.90
C ALA A 21 6.58 11.84 17.14
N CYS A 22 5.71 12.41 17.95
CA CYS A 22 5.72 13.84 18.30
C CYS A 22 7.05 14.25 18.94
N LEU A 23 7.56 13.47 19.89
CA LEU A 23 8.88 13.71 20.50
C LEU A 23 10.01 13.68 19.46
N LEU A 24 9.99 12.73 18.52
CA LEU A 24 10.98 12.66 17.45
C LEU A 24 10.90 13.86 16.50
N ILE A 25 9.69 14.36 16.19
CA ILE A 25 9.52 15.57 15.38
C ILE A 25 10.19 16.76 16.06
N VAL A 26 9.91 16.97 17.35
CA VAL A 26 10.50 18.07 18.13
C VAL A 26 12.02 17.93 18.20
N LEU A 27 12.53 16.73 18.46
CA LEU A 27 13.95 16.41 18.46
C LEU A 27 14.61 16.74 17.11
N PHE A 28 13.98 16.37 15.99
CA PHE A 28 14.49 16.66 14.66
C PHE A 28 14.46 18.15 14.32
N ILE A 29 13.46 18.91 14.79
CA ILE A 29 13.43 20.36 14.68
C ILE A 29 14.63 20.97 15.43
N ILE A 30 14.89 20.55 16.67
CA ILE A 30 16.02 21.03 17.47
C ILE A 30 17.36 20.74 16.79
N ILE A 31 17.54 19.51 16.27
CA ILE A 31 18.76 19.11 15.55
C ILE A 31 18.93 19.93 14.26
N THR A 32 17.86 20.10 13.49
CA THR A 32 17.89 20.86 12.24
C THR A 32 18.22 22.33 12.51
N LYS A 33 17.62 22.93 13.55
CA LYS A 33 17.92 24.30 13.97
C LYS A 33 19.37 24.46 14.43
N ARG A 34 19.88 23.54 15.27
CA ARG A 34 21.27 23.58 15.74
C ARG A 34 22.28 23.44 14.61
N THR A 35 22.03 22.51 13.67
CA THR A 35 22.91 22.31 12.51
C THR A 35 22.83 23.46 11.51
N SER A 36 21.66 24.05 11.31
CA SER A 36 21.49 25.25 10.49
C SER A 36 22.23 26.46 11.08
N PHE A 37 22.15 26.66 12.40
CA PHE A 37 22.86 27.73 13.09
C PHE A 37 24.39 27.57 12.96
N GLN A 38 24.90 26.35 13.15
CA GLN A 38 26.34 26.06 13.00
C GLN A 38 26.86 26.22 11.57
N ARG A 39 26.00 26.10 10.55
CA ARG A 39 26.40 26.14 9.13
C ARG A 39 26.31 27.53 8.49
N ASN A 40 25.94 28.59 9.22
CA ASN A 40 25.88 29.96 8.73
C ASN A 40 25.18 30.13 7.35
N LYS A 41 24.18 29.29 7.04
CA LYS A 41 23.48 29.34 5.75
C LYS A 41 21.99 29.64 5.92
N TYR A 42 21.61 30.84 5.46
CA TYR A 42 20.41 31.23 4.70
C TYR A 42 19.02 30.70 5.09
N CYS A 43 18.77 30.33 6.33
CA CYS A 43 17.40 30.11 6.82
C CYS A 43 17.06 31.07 7.97
N LYS A 44 17.28 32.38 7.76
CA LYS A 44 16.66 33.40 8.64
C LYS A 44 15.17 33.48 8.28
N GLY A 45 14.31 32.87 9.08
CA GLY A 45 12.85 33.04 8.99
C GLY A 45 12.01 31.78 8.77
N TYR A 46 12.62 30.62 8.47
CA TYR A 46 11.88 29.37 8.38
C TYR A 46 11.75 28.73 9.77
N LEU A 47 10.57 28.20 10.12
CA LEU A 47 10.30 27.56 11.43
C LEU A 47 11.20 26.34 11.72
N GLY A 48 12.03 25.93 10.75
CA GLY A 48 13.03 24.88 10.92
C GLY A 48 12.47 23.47 10.89
N ILE A 49 11.18 23.30 10.53
CA ILE A 49 10.56 21.99 10.38
C ILE A 49 11.23 21.26 9.21
N PRO A 50 11.81 20.07 9.45
CA PRO A 50 12.53 19.36 8.41
C PRO A 50 11.57 18.98 7.28
N ILE A 51 11.96 19.18 6.03
CA ILE A 51 11.15 18.70 4.90
C ILE A 51 11.18 17.16 4.95
N PRO A 52 10.03 16.48 5.05
CA PRO A 52 10.01 15.03 5.26
C PRO A 52 10.55 14.28 4.05
N LEU A 53 10.33 14.80 2.84
CA LEU A 53 10.80 14.16 1.63
C LEU A 53 11.14 15.21 0.56
N ASP A 54 12.33 15.06 -0.01
CA ASP A 54 12.68 15.77 -1.23
C ASP A 54 12.15 14.99 -2.43
N PHE A 55 11.10 15.53 -3.04
CA PHE A 55 10.49 14.88 -4.18
C PHE A 55 11.34 14.97 -5.46
N PHE A 56 12.26 15.93 -5.50
CA PHE A 56 13.10 16.23 -6.65
C PHE A 56 14.51 15.62 -6.50
N GLY A 57 14.96 15.43 -5.26
CA GLY A 57 16.28 14.89 -4.97
C GLY A 57 16.50 13.40 -5.33
N HIS A 58 17.75 12.98 -5.25
CA HIS A 58 18.18 11.57 -5.42
C HIS A 58 17.83 10.66 -4.22
N VAL A 59 17.00 11.14 -3.29
CA VAL A 59 16.63 10.42 -2.08
C VAL A 59 16.00 9.08 -2.42
N LYS A 60 16.25 8.08 -1.57
CA LYS A 60 15.94 6.65 -1.71
C LYS A 60 14.45 6.39 -2.02
N ARG A 61 14.09 6.50 -3.30
CA ARG A 61 12.72 6.54 -3.83
C ARG A 61 11.89 5.31 -3.46
N THR A 62 12.53 4.14 -3.39
CA THR A 62 11.88 2.90 -2.99
C THR A 62 11.39 2.93 -1.55
N LEU A 63 12.17 3.52 -0.63
CA LEU A 63 11.79 3.63 0.77
C LEU A 63 10.59 4.58 0.94
N ALA A 64 10.62 5.72 0.25
CA ALA A 64 9.50 6.64 0.23
C ALA A 64 8.24 5.96 -0.32
N ALA A 65 8.34 5.28 -1.47
CA ALA A 65 7.21 4.60 -2.09
C ALA A 65 6.58 3.53 -1.17
N VAL A 66 7.40 2.76 -0.45
CA VAL A 66 6.90 1.77 0.52
C VAL A 66 6.19 2.45 1.69
N ILE A 67 6.72 3.56 2.21
CA ILE A 67 6.05 4.32 3.28
C ILE A 67 4.70 4.88 2.78
N PHE A 68 4.63 5.41 1.57
CA PHE A 68 3.39 5.86 0.93
C PHE A 68 2.40 4.72 0.65
N ALA A 69 2.88 3.50 0.44
CA ALA A 69 2.02 2.34 0.30
C ALA A 69 1.38 1.96 1.65
N VAL A 70 2.15 1.98 2.75
CA VAL A 70 1.59 1.80 4.12
C VAL A 70 0.57 2.88 4.45
N PHE A 71 0.83 4.14 4.07
CA PHE A 71 -0.14 5.21 4.22
C PHE A 71 -1.45 4.94 3.49
N ALA A 72 -1.38 4.43 2.26
CA ALA A 72 -2.56 4.14 1.46
C ALA A 72 -3.41 3.02 2.08
N ASP A 73 -2.78 2.02 2.68
CA ASP A 73 -3.46 0.95 3.43
C ASP A 73 -4.25 1.51 4.62
N GLU A 74 -3.59 2.30 5.48
CA GLU A 74 -4.24 2.89 6.66
C GLU A 74 -5.38 3.86 6.28
N LEU A 75 -5.28 4.54 5.13
CA LEU A 75 -6.34 5.38 4.59
C LEU A 75 -7.51 4.56 4.04
N LEU A 76 -7.23 3.41 3.42
CA LEU A 76 -8.26 2.51 2.92
C LEU A 76 -9.11 1.95 4.06
N ASP A 77 -8.51 1.66 5.21
CA ASP A 77 -9.22 1.27 6.43
C ASP A 77 -10.22 2.36 6.88
N ILE A 78 -9.85 3.64 6.82
CA ILE A 78 -10.77 4.76 7.14
C ILE A 78 -11.91 4.84 6.13
N VAL A 79 -11.60 4.72 4.84
CA VAL A 79 -12.60 4.81 3.76
C VAL A 79 -13.59 3.65 3.85
N THR A 80 -13.12 2.43 4.12
CA THR A 80 -13.99 1.25 4.24
C THR A 80 -14.89 1.34 5.47
N GLU A 81 -14.39 1.84 6.61
CA GLU A 81 -15.20 2.11 7.80
C GLU A 81 -16.31 3.14 7.53
N LEU A 82 -15.99 4.18 6.74
CA LEU A 82 -16.94 5.22 6.35
C LEU A 82 -18.03 4.69 5.42
N ILE A 83 -17.66 3.87 4.42
CA ILE A 83 -18.59 3.23 3.48
C ILE A 83 -19.49 2.22 4.20
N ALA A 84 -18.95 1.47 5.16
CA ALA A 84 -19.71 0.48 5.93
C ALA A 84 -20.82 1.11 6.79
N GLY A 85 -20.86 2.44 6.92
CA GLY A 85 -21.93 3.13 7.62
C GLY A 85 -21.93 2.87 9.12
N ASN A 86 -20.79 2.43 9.69
CA ASN A 86 -20.56 2.34 11.12
C ASN A 86 -20.59 3.76 11.71
N ARG A 87 -21.80 4.30 11.88
CA ARG A 87 -22.01 5.56 12.59
C ARG A 87 -21.50 5.33 14.01
N PRO A 88 -20.63 6.21 14.54
CA PRO A 88 -20.22 6.10 15.92
C PRO A 88 -21.49 6.06 16.78
N SER A 89 -21.65 4.99 17.53
CA SER A 89 -22.82 4.71 18.37
C SER A 89 -23.01 5.74 19.49
N SER A 90 -22.01 6.58 19.74
CA SER A 90 -22.16 7.77 20.56
C SER A 90 -22.91 8.83 19.76
N GLY A 91 -23.97 9.42 20.31
CA GLY A 91 -24.78 10.51 19.71
C GLY A 91 -24.03 11.83 19.41
N ARG A 92 -22.80 11.75 18.92
CA ARG A 92 -21.99 12.83 18.36
C ARG A 92 -22.59 13.17 16.99
N GLY A 93 -22.89 14.45 16.78
CA GLY A 93 -23.43 14.93 15.52
C GLY A 93 -22.54 14.58 14.32
N VAL A 94 -23.17 14.49 13.14
CA VAL A 94 -22.53 14.11 11.87
C VAL A 94 -21.23 14.91 11.60
N ILE A 95 -21.25 16.21 11.91
CA ILE A 95 -20.10 17.11 11.74
C ILE A 95 -18.89 16.67 12.59
N VAL A 96 -19.14 16.26 13.84
CA VAL A 96 -18.08 15.83 14.76
C VAL A 96 -17.44 14.54 14.27
N SER A 97 -18.23 13.61 13.70
CA SER A 97 -17.72 12.38 13.11
C SER A 97 -16.78 12.65 11.92
N TYR A 98 -17.14 13.56 11.02
CA TYR A 98 -16.28 13.93 9.90
C TYR A 98 -15.01 14.65 10.34
N LEU A 99 -15.11 15.58 11.29
CA LEU A 99 -13.94 16.25 11.84
C LEU A 99 -12.96 15.24 12.46
N PHE A 100 -13.51 14.24 13.15
CA PHE A 100 -12.72 13.18 13.75
C PHE A 100 -11.97 12.33 12.71
N GLN A 101 -12.61 12.00 11.59
CA GLN A 101 -11.96 11.29 10.48
C GLN A 101 -10.84 12.13 9.85
N ILE A 102 -11.03 13.43 9.67
CA ILE A 102 -9.99 14.33 9.18
C ILE A 102 -8.79 14.34 10.13
N ILE A 103 -9.04 14.44 11.45
CA ILE A 103 -7.98 14.38 12.47
C ILE A 103 -7.22 13.04 12.39
N ARG A 104 -7.92 11.93 12.16
CA ARG A 104 -7.29 10.60 12.02
C ARG A 104 -6.32 10.55 10.83
N VAL A 105 -6.66 11.15 9.69
CA VAL A 105 -5.76 11.29 8.53
C VAL A 105 -4.50 12.06 8.91
N PHE A 106 -4.64 13.16 9.66
CA PHE A 106 -3.49 13.93 10.14
C PHE A 106 -2.61 13.13 11.12
N ILE A 107 -3.22 12.40 12.05
CA ILE A 107 -2.50 11.55 13.02
C ILE A 107 -1.65 10.50 12.31
N ILE A 108 -2.22 9.83 11.30
CA ILE A 108 -1.49 8.88 10.45
C ILE A 108 -0.28 9.58 9.81
N GLY A 109 -0.49 10.76 9.23
CA GLY A 109 0.56 11.62 8.68
C GLY A 109 1.70 11.89 9.66
N PHE A 110 1.35 12.36 10.86
CA PHE A 110 2.31 12.68 11.93
C PHE A 110 3.06 11.45 12.43
N ARG A 111 2.41 10.29 12.49
CA ARG A 111 3.03 9.05 12.97
C ARG A 111 4.20 8.61 12.08
N ARG A 112 4.04 8.68 10.76
CA ARG A 112 5.08 8.23 9.81
C ARG A 112 6.06 9.33 9.42
N TYR A 113 5.74 10.59 9.71
CA TYR A 113 6.59 11.75 9.40
C TYR A 113 8.04 11.61 9.90
N PRO A 114 8.33 11.17 11.15
CA PRO A 114 9.71 11.03 11.63
C PRO A 114 10.56 10.11 10.76
N ILE A 115 9.96 9.07 10.19
CA ILE A 115 10.66 8.10 9.34
C ILE A 115 11.18 8.80 8.08
N LEU A 116 10.31 9.58 7.43
CA LEU A 116 10.65 10.33 6.23
C LEU A 116 11.68 11.44 6.55
N ALA A 117 11.43 12.22 7.60
CA ALA A 117 12.32 13.29 8.04
C ALA A 117 13.73 12.78 8.39
N ALA A 118 13.85 11.63 9.06
CA ALA A 118 15.15 11.06 9.40
C ALA A 118 15.97 10.65 8.16
N VAL A 119 15.30 10.13 7.13
CA VAL A 119 15.92 9.79 5.84
C VAL A 119 16.37 11.05 5.10
N TYR A 120 15.61 12.13 5.19
CA TYR A 120 15.97 13.42 4.59
C TYR A 120 17.16 14.10 5.30
N ILE A 121 17.19 14.08 6.63
CA ILE A 121 18.27 14.67 7.44
C ILE A 121 19.59 13.89 7.25
N ASP A 122 19.52 12.57 7.06
CA ASP A 122 20.66 11.68 6.81
C ASP A 122 21.79 11.81 7.87
N ASN A 123 21.42 12.09 9.12
CA ASN A 123 22.32 12.09 10.26
C ASN A 123 22.29 10.72 10.96
N CYS A 124 23.43 10.28 11.51
CA CYS A 124 23.54 9.01 12.21
C CYS A 124 22.56 8.93 13.39
N PHE A 125 22.44 10.02 14.16
CA PHE A 125 21.52 10.08 15.29
C PHE A 125 20.05 10.03 14.86
N SER A 126 19.66 10.79 13.83
CA SER A 126 18.26 10.78 13.35
C SER A 126 17.87 9.43 12.77
N LEU A 127 18.78 8.78 12.02
CA LEU A 127 18.57 7.43 11.50
C LEU A 127 18.49 6.37 12.61
N ALA A 128 19.28 6.50 13.68
CA ALA A 128 19.21 5.59 14.83
C ALA A 128 17.87 5.72 15.56
N CYS A 129 17.43 6.94 15.86
CA CYS A 129 16.13 7.20 16.48
C CYS A 129 14.97 6.67 15.62
N ALA A 130 15.00 6.92 14.31
CA ALA A 130 13.98 6.41 13.40
C ALA A 130 14.00 4.88 13.26
N THR A 131 15.17 4.25 13.34
CA THR A 131 15.29 2.78 13.34
C THR A 131 14.62 2.18 14.58
N LEU A 132 14.94 2.71 15.77
CA LEU A 132 14.30 2.28 17.02
C LEU A 132 12.78 2.50 16.98
N TYR A 133 12.34 3.63 16.44
CA TYR A 133 10.92 3.93 16.28
C TYR A 133 10.21 2.93 15.38
N VAL A 134 10.78 2.60 14.21
CA VAL A 134 10.18 1.64 13.29
C VAL A 134 10.16 0.24 13.87
N TRP A 135 11.18 -0.17 14.64
CA TRP A 135 11.16 -1.45 15.33
C TRP A 135 10.09 -1.52 16.41
N LEU A 136 9.90 -0.43 17.17
CA LEU A 136 8.81 -0.32 18.13
C LEU A 136 7.47 -0.42 17.42
N ASP A 137 7.24 0.36 16.36
CA ASP A 137 5.98 0.36 15.60
C ASP A 137 5.70 -1.00 14.95
N PHE A 138 6.71 -1.65 14.38
CA PHE A 138 6.60 -2.99 13.81
C PHE A 138 6.28 -4.04 14.89
N GLY A 139 6.97 -3.99 16.04
CA GLY A 139 6.72 -4.88 17.17
C GLY A 139 5.30 -4.71 17.72
N VAL A 140 4.86 -3.48 17.93
CA VAL A 140 3.48 -3.16 18.37
C VAL A 140 2.46 -3.66 17.34
N SER A 141 2.74 -3.51 16.04
CA SER A 141 1.87 -4.01 14.97
C SER A 141 1.75 -5.54 14.95
N ILE A 142 2.84 -6.27 15.23
CA ILE A 142 2.81 -7.74 15.35
C ILE A 142 2.02 -8.17 16.58
N VAL A 143 2.31 -7.56 17.74
CA VAL A 143 1.67 -7.88 19.01
C VAL A 143 0.17 -7.64 18.93
N TYR A 144 -0.25 -6.51 18.34
CA TYR A 144 -1.65 -6.19 18.16
C TYR A 144 -2.38 -7.22 17.28
N THR A 145 -1.81 -7.57 16.13
CA THR A 145 -2.47 -8.55 15.25
C THR A 145 -2.46 -9.94 15.84
N GLY A 146 -1.41 -10.32 16.58
CA GLY A 146 -1.33 -11.62 17.24
C GLY A 146 -2.27 -11.76 18.45
N LEU A 147 -2.48 -10.70 19.24
CA LEU A 147 -3.21 -10.77 20.51
C LEU A 147 -4.62 -10.16 20.47
N CYS A 148 -4.85 -9.19 19.60
CA CYS A 148 -6.02 -8.31 19.68
C CYS A 148 -6.92 -8.35 18.45
N ARG A 149 -6.42 -8.81 17.31
CA ARG A 149 -7.20 -8.90 16.09
C ARG A 149 -7.90 -10.26 16.01
N ASN A 150 -9.12 -10.34 16.54
CA ASN A 150 -10.05 -11.45 16.27
C ASN A 150 -10.69 -11.23 14.90
N SER A 151 -9.96 -11.43 13.79
CA SER A 151 -10.45 -10.93 12.49
C SER A 151 -11.46 -11.78 11.74
N PHE A 152 -11.98 -12.88 12.30
CA PHE A 152 -13.07 -13.61 11.63
C PHE A 152 -14.07 -14.29 12.58
N TYR A 153 -13.71 -14.47 13.84
CA TYR A 153 -14.66 -14.80 14.88
C TYR A 153 -15.12 -13.49 15.51
N LEU A 154 -16.35 -13.07 15.19
CA LEU A 154 -17.02 -12.03 15.96
C LEU A 154 -17.01 -12.46 17.43
N THR A 155 -16.75 -11.52 18.33
CA THR A 155 -17.00 -11.77 19.76
C THR A 155 -18.48 -12.11 19.94
N GLU A 156 -18.79 -12.94 20.94
CA GLU A 156 -20.16 -13.41 21.21
C GLU A 156 -21.17 -12.25 21.35
N GLU A 157 -20.70 -11.10 21.85
CA GLU A 157 -21.48 -9.84 21.93
C GLU A 157 -21.75 -9.19 20.56
N GLU A 158 -20.81 -9.22 19.62
CA GLU A 158 -21.00 -8.70 18.27
C GLU A 158 -21.84 -9.64 17.41
N PHE A 159 -21.69 -10.96 17.58
CA PHE A 159 -22.55 -11.97 16.97
C PHE A 159 -24.01 -11.78 17.38
N ASN A 160 -24.27 -11.53 18.67
CA ASN A 160 -25.62 -11.29 19.18
C ASN A 160 -26.20 -9.92 18.75
N LYS A 161 -25.36 -8.91 18.47
CA LYS A 161 -25.80 -7.60 17.94
C LYS A 161 -26.01 -7.59 16.43
N THR A 162 -25.22 -8.37 15.71
CA THR A 162 -25.30 -8.52 14.26
C THR A 162 -25.83 -9.91 13.93
N HIS A 163 -27.15 -10.08 14.09
CA HIS A 163 -27.95 -11.05 13.34
C HIS A 163 -27.89 -10.72 11.82
N SER A 164 -26.70 -10.53 11.25
CA SER A 164 -26.53 -10.19 9.86
C SER A 164 -26.34 -11.48 9.10
N THR A 165 -27.33 -11.86 8.30
CA THR A 165 -27.27 -12.96 7.33
C THR A 165 -25.94 -13.06 6.57
N ASN A 166 -25.26 -11.93 6.33
CA ASN A 166 -23.95 -11.88 5.69
C ASN A 166 -22.81 -12.62 6.43
N THR A 167 -22.79 -12.61 7.77
CA THR A 167 -21.70 -13.24 8.54
C THR A 167 -21.84 -14.76 8.55
N GLU A 168 -23.07 -15.25 8.65
CA GLU A 168 -23.40 -16.67 8.53
C GLU A 168 -23.07 -17.22 7.14
N ILE A 169 -23.42 -16.48 6.07
CA ILE A 169 -23.08 -16.85 4.69
C ILE A 169 -21.55 -16.92 4.48
N ASN A 170 -20.78 -16.01 5.09
CA ASN A 170 -19.32 -16.04 4.99
C ASN A 170 -18.71 -17.23 5.75
N LEU A 171 -19.19 -17.50 6.97
CA LEU A 171 -18.70 -18.60 7.80
C LEU A 171 -19.04 -19.97 7.19
N THR A 172 -20.22 -20.11 6.58
CA THR A 172 -20.62 -21.34 5.88
C THR A 172 -19.81 -21.56 4.60
N TYR A 173 -19.51 -20.50 3.84
CA TYR A 173 -18.75 -20.62 2.58
C TYR A 173 -17.24 -20.85 2.80
N TYR A 174 -16.60 -20.07 3.67
CA TYR A 174 -15.16 -20.19 3.93
C TYR A 174 -14.84 -21.32 4.91
N GLY A 175 -15.83 -21.78 5.68
CA GLY A 175 -15.67 -22.76 6.75
C GLY A 175 -14.91 -22.19 7.96
N THR A 176 -14.63 -23.06 8.93
CA THR A 176 -13.78 -22.76 10.08
C THR A 176 -12.36 -23.30 9.84
N GLY A 177 -11.33 -22.63 10.39
CA GLY A 177 -9.94 -23.09 10.32
C GLY A 177 -9.09 -22.55 9.16
N SER A 178 -8.50 -23.43 8.34
CA SER A 178 -7.34 -23.13 7.49
C SER A 178 -7.61 -22.15 6.33
N LYS A 179 -8.80 -22.18 5.72
CA LYS A 179 -9.18 -21.28 4.61
C LYS A 179 -9.34 -19.83 5.08
N LEU A 180 -9.93 -19.65 6.26
CA LEU A 180 -10.11 -18.36 6.90
C LEU A 180 -8.76 -17.73 7.26
N LEU A 181 -7.84 -18.54 7.78
CA LEU A 181 -6.45 -18.14 8.03
C LEU A 181 -5.75 -17.69 6.75
N PHE A 182 -5.95 -18.38 5.63
CA PHE A 182 -5.36 -17.98 4.35
C PHE A 182 -5.90 -16.62 3.88
N VAL A 183 -7.21 -16.39 4.00
CA VAL A 183 -7.83 -15.10 3.66
C VAL A 183 -7.27 -13.98 4.53
N GLN A 184 -7.15 -14.21 5.84
CA GLN A 184 -6.55 -13.27 6.78
C GLN A 184 -5.10 -12.94 6.43
N LEU A 185 -4.32 -13.98 6.14
CA LEU A 185 -2.93 -13.85 5.77
C LEU A 185 -2.81 -13.00 4.49
N LEU A 186 -3.69 -13.22 3.51
CA LEU A 186 -3.66 -12.51 2.24
C LEU A 186 -3.93 -11.00 2.39
N THR A 187 -4.83 -10.60 3.30
CA THR A 187 -5.10 -9.19 3.57
C THR A 187 -3.98 -8.53 4.38
N ASP A 188 -3.36 -9.28 5.29
CA ASP A 188 -2.42 -8.70 6.25
C ASP A 188 -0.97 -8.70 5.74
N ILE A 189 -0.61 -9.60 4.83
CA ILE A 189 0.77 -9.74 4.30
C ILE A 189 1.32 -8.43 3.71
N PRO A 190 0.65 -7.72 2.79
CA PRO A 190 1.23 -6.56 2.11
C PRO A 190 1.75 -5.46 3.05
N PRO A 191 0.97 -4.99 4.05
CA PRO A 191 1.44 -3.95 4.97
C PRO A 191 2.57 -4.48 5.86
N TYR A 192 2.53 -5.75 6.27
CA TYR A 192 3.64 -6.35 7.02
C TYR A 192 4.93 -6.44 6.22
N ILE A 193 4.86 -6.83 4.95
CA ILE A 193 6.03 -6.83 4.05
C ILE A 193 6.57 -5.40 3.90
N CYS A 194 5.70 -4.40 3.76
CA CYS A 194 6.12 -3.01 3.67
C CYS A 194 6.81 -2.53 4.95
N LEU A 195 6.24 -2.81 6.13
CA LEU A 195 6.83 -2.45 7.41
C LEU A 195 8.14 -3.21 7.67
N ALA A 196 8.21 -4.50 7.33
CA ALA A 196 9.42 -5.30 7.40
C ALA A 196 10.52 -4.76 6.46
N TYR A 197 10.16 -4.31 5.27
CA TYR A 197 11.10 -3.64 4.38
C TYR A 197 11.68 -2.37 5.03
N ILE A 198 10.83 -1.52 5.63
CA ILE A 198 11.28 -0.29 6.30
C ILE A 198 12.17 -0.63 7.50
N SER A 199 11.79 -1.65 8.29
CA SER A 199 12.51 -2.08 9.50
C SER A 199 13.89 -2.66 9.21
N VAL A 200 14.10 -3.26 8.03
CA VAL A 200 15.42 -3.73 7.57
C VAL A 200 16.19 -2.61 6.87
N LYS A 201 15.52 -1.80 6.05
CA LYS A 201 16.18 -0.81 5.21
C LYS A 201 16.81 0.31 6.01
N LEU A 202 16.13 0.85 7.02
CA LEU A 202 16.66 1.94 7.87
C LEU A 202 17.97 1.56 8.59
N PRO A 203 18.07 0.43 9.30
CA PRO A 203 19.33 0.02 9.92
C PRO A 203 20.42 -0.24 8.88
N MET A 204 20.09 -0.77 7.69
CA MET A 204 21.06 -0.88 6.60
C MET A 204 21.65 0.49 6.20
N LEU A 205 20.82 1.54 6.18
CA LEU A 205 21.27 2.91 5.89
C LEU A 205 22.12 3.49 7.02
N LEU A 206 21.74 3.22 8.27
CA LEU A 206 22.52 3.59 9.44
C LEU A 206 23.92 2.96 9.39
N LEU A 207 24.00 1.64 9.15
CA LEU A 207 25.27 0.90 9.04
C LEU A 207 26.13 1.43 7.91
N LYS A 208 25.55 1.71 6.73
CA LYS A 208 26.27 2.35 5.62
C LYS A 208 26.82 3.71 6.03
N ARG A 209 26.06 4.51 6.77
CA ARG A 209 26.49 5.84 7.22
C ARG A 209 27.61 5.77 8.25
N ILE A 210 27.56 4.80 9.17
CA ILE A 210 28.63 4.55 10.14
C ILE A 210 29.90 4.10 9.42
N ARG A 211 29.79 3.17 8.47
CA ARG A 211 30.92 2.64 7.70
C ARG A 211 31.58 3.68 6.80
N HIS A 212 30.79 4.56 6.18
CA HIS A 212 31.27 5.63 5.31
C HIS A 212 31.58 6.94 6.05
N ARG A 213 31.73 6.91 7.38
CA ARG A 213 32.13 8.06 8.19
C ARG A 213 33.63 8.37 8.00
N HIS A 214 34.07 8.51 6.75
CA HIS A 214 35.42 8.95 6.43
C HIS A 214 35.56 10.44 6.79
N PRO A 215 36.64 10.85 7.46
CA PRO A 215 36.83 12.21 7.97
C PRO A 215 36.95 13.31 6.88
N THR A 216 37.09 12.92 5.61
CA THR A 216 37.27 13.84 4.46
C THR A 216 35.98 14.51 3.98
N ASP A 217 34.81 14.08 4.44
CA ASP A 217 33.51 14.54 3.92
C ASP A 217 32.97 15.81 4.61
N ARG A 218 33.85 16.55 5.31
CA ARG A 218 33.48 17.62 6.27
C ARG A 218 33.13 18.98 5.64
N GLN A 219 33.22 19.18 4.33
CA GLN A 219 33.00 20.51 3.73
C GLN A 219 32.03 20.58 2.55
N LEU A 220 31.61 19.45 1.96
CA LEU A 220 30.70 19.50 0.80
C LEU A 220 29.26 19.75 1.24
N THR A 221 28.64 20.77 0.66
CA THR A 221 27.20 21.04 0.80
C THR A 221 26.42 19.90 0.14
N ARG A 222 25.14 19.74 0.51
CA ARG A 222 24.28 18.70 -0.06
C ARG A 222 24.20 18.80 -1.59
N GLU A 223 24.00 20.01 -2.09
CA GLU A 223 23.97 20.30 -3.53
C GLU A 223 25.28 19.89 -4.22
N GLN A 224 26.43 20.15 -3.59
CA GLN A 224 27.72 19.72 -4.13
C GLN A 224 27.85 18.19 -4.15
N LYS A 225 27.33 17.48 -3.14
CA LYS A 225 27.31 16.01 -3.15
C LYS A 225 26.39 15.46 -4.23
N ASP A 226 25.22 16.08 -4.44
CA ASP A 226 24.28 15.67 -5.49
C ASP A 226 24.89 15.90 -6.89
N LEU A 227 25.57 17.02 -7.10
CA LEU A 227 26.33 17.30 -8.33
C LEU A 227 27.45 16.27 -8.55
N LEU A 228 28.23 15.96 -7.49
CA LEU A 228 29.31 14.98 -7.56
C LEU A 228 28.79 13.55 -7.80
N TYR A 229 27.60 13.24 -7.30
CA TYR A 229 26.94 11.96 -7.56
C TYR A 229 26.43 11.89 -9.00
N SER A 230 25.87 12.98 -9.51
CA SER A 230 25.40 13.07 -10.91
C SER A 230 26.55 12.95 -11.92
N SER A 231 27.77 13.38 -11.55
CA SER A 231 28.96 13.31 -12.42
C SER A 231 29.67 11.95 -12.42
N LEU A 232 29.29 11.01 -11.53
CA LEU A 232 29.86 9.66 -11.51
C LEU A 232 29.64 8.94 -12.86
N PRO A 233 30.62 8.17 -13.36
CA PRO A 233 30.58 7.59 -14.72
C PRO A 233 29.46 6.57 -14.94
N HIS A 234 28.91 6.02 -13.86
CA HIS A 234 27.82 5.04 -13.85
C HIS A 234 26.47 5.62 -13.40
N SER A 235 26.39 6.91 -13.11
CA SER A 235 25.14 7.60 -12.75
C SER A 235 24.14 7.53 -13.92
N ALA A 236 22.84 7.64 -13.63
CA ALA A 236 21.82 7.59 -14.69
C ALA A 236 21.94 8.85 -15.58
N GLU A 237 22.31 9.96 -14.96
CA GLU A 237 22.51 11.27 -15.55
C GLU A 237 23.69 11.24 -16.53
N SER A 238 24.84 10.67 -16.12
CA SER A 238 26.01 10.49 -16.98
C SER A 238 25.71 9.55 -18.16
N ARG A 239 24.99 8.44 -17.93
CA ARG A 239 24.57 7.54 -19.01
C ARG A 239 23.63 8.23 -20.00
N TYR A 240 22.70 9.05 -19.50
CA TYR A 240 21.79 9.82 -20.33
C TYR A 240 22.55 10.78 -21.26
N VAL A 241 23.51 11.54 -20.71
CA VAL A 241 24.36 12.45 -21.50
C VAL A 241 25.21 11.70 -22.50
N LYS A 242 25.87 10.60 -22.12
CA LYS A 242 26.68 9.77 -23.03
C LYS A 242 25.85 9.23 -24.21
N LYS A 243 24.60 8.85 -23.95
CA LYS A 243 23.68 8.39 -24.99
C LYS A 243 23.19 9.53 -25.88
N LEU A 244 22.98 10.72 -25.33
CA LEU A 244 22.65 11.92 -26.11
C LEU A 244 23.79 12.27 -27.08
N LEU A 245 25.03 12.13 -26.64
CA LEU A 245 26.24 12.36 -27.43
C LEU A 245 26.58 11.22 -28.41
N GLY A 246 25.78 10.15 -28.45
CA GLY A 246 26.01 9.02 -29.37
C GLY A 246 27.21 8.12 -29.00
N ILE A 247 27.75 8.24 -27.79
CA ILE A 247 28.94 7.47 -27.35
C ILE A 247 28.61 5.99 -27.12
N ILE A 248 27.36 5.67 -26.79
CA ILE A 248 26.91 4.30 -26.50
C ILE A 248 26.04 3.79 -27.66
N PRO A 249 26.46 2.75 -28.40
CA PRO A 249 25.67 2.21 -29.49
C PRO A 249 24.36 1.58 -28.99
N ILE A 250 23.25 1.86 -29.68
CA ILE A 250 21.93 1.32 -29.35
C ILE A 250 21.86 -0.12 -29.87
N GLN A 251 21.94 -1.11 -28.98
CA GLN A 251 21.85 -2.52 -29.37
C GLN A 251 20.39 -2.95 -29.55
N PRO A 252 19.95 -3.36 -30.76
CA PRO A 252 18.61 -3.89 -30.98
C PRO A 252 18.48 -5.30 -30.37
N SER A 253 17.36 -5.56 -29.68
CA SER A 253 17.04 -6.89 -29.14
C SER A 253 16.55 -7.81 -30.26
N LYS A 254 17.16 -9.01 -30.38
CA LYS A 254 16.78 -10.02 -31.38
C LYS A 254 15.51 -10.82 -31.02
N ASN A 255 15.04 -10.80 -29.76
CA ASN A 255 13.88 -11.59 -29.33
C ASN A 255 12.53 -10.89 -29.62
N ARG A 256 11.61 -11.55 -30.34
CA ARG A 256 10.24 -11.04 -30.64
C ARG A 256 9.42 -10.77 -29.39
N PHE A 257 9.48 -11.63 -28.36
CA PHE A 257 8.79 -11.41 -27.08
C PHE A 257 9.25 -10.13 -26.38
N ASN A 258 10.56 -9.88 -26.39
CA ASN A 258 11.13 -8.65 -25.85
C ASN A 258 10.70 -7.41 -26.67
N GLN A 259 10.40 -7.55 -27.96
CA GLN A 259 9.87 -6.45 -28.77
C GLN A 259 8.44 -6.09 -28.35
N ILE A 260 7.59 -7.08 -28.06
CA ILE A 260 6.23 -6.85 -27.56
C ILE A 260 6.26 -6.20 -26.17
N LEU A 261 7.06 -6.74 -25.24
CA LEU A 261 7.23 -6.15 -23.91
C LEU A 261 7.81 -4.73 -23.98
N ARG A 262 8.73 -4.47 -24.91
CA ARG A 262 9.25 -3.12 -25.17
C ARG A 262 8.18 -2.15 -25.67
N LYS A 263 7.16 -2.62 -26.39
CA LYS A 263 6.03 -1.78 -26.83
C LYS A 263 5.19 -1.32 -25.62
N ILE A 264 4.99 -2.19 -24.63
CA ILE A 264 4.23 -1.88 -23.40
C ILE A 264 5.07 -1.03 -22.46
N TYR A 265 6.24 -1.52 -22.05
CA TYR A 265 7.19 -0.76 -21.23
C TYR A 265 8.62 -1.25 -21.46
N ALA A 266 9.41 -0.48 -22.22
CA ALA A 266 10.85 -0.72 -22.35
C ALA A 266 11.58 -0.18 -21.12
N TRP A 267 12.22 -1.03 -20.31
CA TRP A 267 13.06 -0.57 -19.20
C TRP A 267 14.26 0.24 -19.73
N ARG A 268 14.62 1.32 -19.03
CA ARG A 268 15.68 2.27 -19.42
C ARG A 268 16.54 2.60 -18.19
N ASP A 269 17.81 2.22 -18.24
CA ASP A 269 18.82 2.50 -17.21
C ASP A 269 19.16 3.99 -17.05
N ASP A 270 18.96 4.76 -18.12
CA ASP A 270 19.30 6.18 -18.25
C ASP A 270 18.15 7.10 -17.85
N PHE A 271 16.99 6.54 -17.47
CA PHE A 271 15.83 7.33 -17.05
C PHE A 271 15.33 6.88 -15.69
N ARG A 272 14.97 7.86 -14.87
CA ARG A 272 14.55 7.64 -13.49
C ARG A 272 13.34 8.52 -13.17
N PHE A 273 12.20 7.91 -12.90
CA PHE A 273 10.96 8.64 -12.54
C PHE A 273 11.13 9.46 -11.25
N SER A 274 10.46 10.62 -11.20
CA SER A 274 10.33 11.40 -9.96
C SER A 274 9.78 10.51 -8.83
N SER A 275 10.25 10.73 -7.61
CA SER A 275 9.77 10.01 -6.43
C SER A 275 8.25 10.14 -6.26
N ARG A 276 7.64 11.28 -6.62
CA ARG A 276 6.17 11.46 -6.61
C ARG A 276 5.47 10.41 -7.45
N VAL A 277 5.93 10.24 -8.69
CA VAL A 277 5.36 9.26 -9.63
C VAL A 277 5.51 7.87 -9.03
N VAL A 278 6.70 7.49 -8.55
CA VAL A 278 6.93 6.17 -7.96
C VAL A 278 6.02 5.93 -6.74
N CYS A 279 5.86 6.90 -5.86
CA CYS A 279 4.97 6.79 -4.69
C CYS A 279 3.51 6.60 -5.11
N VAL A 280 2.99 7.43 -6.03
CA VAL A 280 1.59 7.34 -6.51
C VAL A 280 1.30 5.97 -7.11
N TYR A 281 2.18 5.47 -7.98
CA TYR A 281 1.96 4.17 -8.62
C TYR A 281 2.14 2.99 -7.66
N ALA A 282 3.06 3.07 -6.69
CA ALA A 282 3.19 2.04 -5.66
C ALA A 282 1.95 1.97 -4.76
N SER A 283 1.44 3.13 -4.31
CA SER A 283 0.19 3.22 -3.54
C SER A 283 -1.02 2.72 -4.36
N ALA A 284 -1.12 3.11 -5.63
CA ALA A 284 -2.20 2.66 -6.52
C ALA A 284 -2.18 1.15 -6.74
N PHE A 285 -0.99 0.54 -6.91
CA PHE A 285 -0.85 -0.89 -7.08
C PHE A 285 -1.27 -1.67 -5.81
N LEU A 286 -0.87 -1.19 -4.64
CA LEU A 286 -1.26 -1.78 -3.36
C LEU A 286 -2.77 -1.63 -3.10
N LEU A 287 -3.35 -0.46 -3.40
CA LEU A 287 -4.80 -0.24 -3.32
C LEU A 287 -5.57 -1.15 -4.28
N LEU A 288 -5.08 -1.35 -5.52
CA LEU A 288 -5.67 -2.28 -6.47
C LEU A 288 -5.67 -3.71 -5.92
N PHE A 289 -4.54 -4.15 -5.33
CA PHE A 289 -4.46 -5.44 -4.64
C PHE A 289 -5.54 -5.57 -3.56
N PHE A 290 -5.65 -4.59 -2.66
CA PHE A 290 -6.64 -4.64 -1.59
C PHE A 290 -8.08 -4.65 -2.07
N ILE A 291 -8.41 -3.81 -3.05
CA ILE A 291 -9.77 -3.78 -3.64
C ILE A 291 -10.08 -5.14 -4.27
N THR A 292 -9.14 -5.73 -5.01
CA THR A 292 -9.37 -7.03 -5.66
C THR A 292 -9.56 -8.14 -4.64
N VAL A 293 -8.71 -8.22 -3.61
CA VAL A 293 -8.82 -9.21 -2.53
C VAL A 293 -10.13 -9.03 -1.79
N ASN A 294 -10.50 -7.82 -1.41
CA ASN A 294 -11.76 -7.55 -0.71
C ASN A 294 -12.98 -7.89 -1.59
N ALA A 295 -12.93 -7.59 -2.89
CA ALA A 295 -13.98 -7.98 -3.84
C ALA A 295 -14.11 -9.50 -3.97
N TYR A 296 -13.00 -10.25 -3.93
CA TYR A 296 -13.07 -11.72 -3.87
C TYR A 296 -13.71 -12.19 -2.57
N ILE A 297 -13.25 -11.66 -1.43
CA ILE A 297 -13.72 -12.09 -0.11
C ILE A 297 -15.23 -11.89 0.04
N GLN A 298 -15.74 -10.74 -0.40
CA GLN A 298 -17.15 -10.38 -0.22
C GLN A 298 -18.08 -10.96 -1.29
N ALA A 299 -17.64 -11.09 -2.55
CA ALA A 299 -18.52 -11.48 -3.64
C ALA A 299 -18.72 -12.99 -3.75
N LEU A 300 -17.66 -13.78 -3.56
CA LEU A 300 -17.71 -15.25 -3.69
C LEU A 300 -18.82 -15.91 -2.84
N PRO A 301 -18.94 -15.63 -1.53
CA PRO A 301 -19.98 -16.25 -0.69
C PRO A 301 -21.39 -15.87 -1.14
N LYS A 302 -21.59 -14.62 -1.57
CA LYS A 302 -22.88 -14.12 -2.07
C LYS A 302 -23.25 -14.71 -3.42
N LEU A 303 -22.26 -14.92 -4.30
CA LEU A 303 -22.46 -15.54 -5.61
C LEU A 303 -22.81 -17.03 -5.48
N ASP A 304 -22.18 -17.75 -4.56
CA ASP A 304 -22.51 -19.15 -4.28
C ASP A 304 -23.93 -19.30 -3.72
N ALA A 305 -24.30 -18.44 -2.75
CA ALA A 305 -25.66 -18.40 -2.22
C ALA A 305 -26.69 -18.05 -3.31
N ALA A 306 -26.39 -17.07 -4.17
CA ALA A 306 -27.25 -16.72 -5.30
C ALA A 306 -27.37 -17.87 -6.31
N GLN A 307 -26.27 -18.57 -6.61
CA GLN A 307 -26.28 -19.71 -7.53
C GLN A 307 -27.15 -20.86 -7.00
N LYS A 308 -27.08 -21.16 -5.69
CA LYS A 308 -27.96 -22.14 -5.04
C LYS A 308 -29.43 -21.72 -5.13
N GLY A 309 -29.74 -20.47 -4.81
CA GLY A 309 -31.11 -19.95 -4.92
C GLY A 309 -31.66 -19.97 -6.37
N PHE A 310 -30.83 -19.67 -7.36
CA PHE A 310 -31.21 -19.79 -8.77
C PHE A 310 -31.46 -21.25 -9.18
N GLN A 311 -30.64 -22.18 -8.70
CA GLN A 311 -30.81 -23.61 -8.99
C GLN A 311 -32.10 -24.15 -8.37
N GLU A 312 -32.40 -23.80 -7.11
CA GLU A 312 -33.66 -24.17 -6.44
C GLU A 312 -34.88 -23.60 -7.18
N GLY A 313 -34.83 -22.33 -7.58
CA GLY A 313 -35.91 -21.69 -8.34
C GLY A 313 -36.10 -22.31 -9.74
N ALA A 314 -35.02 -22.66 -10.42
CA ALA A 314 -35.07 -23.35 -11.71
C ALA A 314 -35.69 -24.74 -11.57
N ASN A 315 -35.32 -25.49 -10.53
CA ASN A 315 -35.88 -26.80 -10.24
C ASN A 315 -37.37 -26.73 -9.92
N PHE A 316 -37.79 -25.71 -9.14
CA PHE A 316 -39.21 -25.46 -8.86
C PHE A 316 -40.01 -25.16 -10.14
N LEU A 317 -39.51 -24.25 -10.99
CA LEU A 317 -40.17 -23.92 -12.26
C LEU A 317 -40.23 -25.12 -13.21
N ALA A 318 -39.16 -25.91 -13.30
CA ALA A 318 -39.13 -27.13 -14.10
C ALA A 318 -40.20 -28.13 -13.63
N GLY A 319 -40.36 -28.31 -12.31
CA GLY A 319 -41.40 -29.17 -11.74
C GLY A 319 -42.84 -28.68 -11.93
N VAL A 320 -43.05 -27.38 -12.17
CA VAL A 320 -44.36 -26.80 -12.47
C VAL A 320 -44.70 -26.89 -13.96
N ILE A 321 -43.71 -26.74 -14.85
CA ILE A 321 -43.92 -26.63 -16.29
C ILE A 321 -43.87 -27.99 -17.00
N LEU A 322 -43.04 -28.92 -16.54
CA LEU A 322 -42.94 -30.27 -17.11
C LEU A 322 -43.86 -31.22 -16.35
N PRO A 323 -44.90 -31.80 -16.98
CA PRO A 323 -45.71 -32.83 -16.34
C PRO A 323 -44.82 -34.03 -16.04
N LYS A 324 -44.71 -34.41 -14.77
CA LYS A 324 -44.01 -35.63 -14.35
C LYS A 324 -44.64 -36.84 -15.04
N GLU A 325 -43.85 -37.58 -15.82
CA GLU A 325 -44.25 -38.92 -16.24
C GLU A 325 -44.43 -39.80 -15.00
N PRO A 326 -45.55 -40.54 -14.88
CA PRO A 326 -45.97 -41.14 -13.61
C PRO A 326 -45.09 -42.30 -13.10
N ASP A 327 -44.15 -42.82 -13.90
CA ASP A 327 -43.47 -44.09 -13.58
C ASP A 327 -41.95 -43.98 -13.39
N VAL A 328 -41.39 -42.77 -13.30
CA VAL A 328 -39.95 -42.58 -13.04
C VAL A 328 -39.74 -42.13 -11.59
N ILE A 329 -39.17 -43.01 -10.77
CA ILE A 329 -38.69 -42.69 -9.42
C ILE A 329 -37.46 -41.79 -9.59
N TYR A 330 -37.65 -40.48 -9.50
CA TYR A 330 -36.56 -39.53 -9.42
C TYR A 330 -35.95 -39.59 -8.03
N ASP A 331 -34.72 -40.09 -7.92
CA ASP A 331 -33.88 -39.93 -6.72
C ASP A 331 -33.70 -38.42 -6.46
N GLU A 332 -33.90 -37.96 -5.22
CA GLU A 332 -33.75 -36.54 -4.83
C GLU A 332 -32.35 -35.97 -5.12
N ASP A 333 -31.36 -36.84 -5.34
CA ASP A 333 -29.98 -36.49 -5.70
C ASP A 333 -29.72 -36.40 -7.22
N THR A 334 -30.74 -36.55 -8.07
CA THR A 334 -30.55 -36.39 -9.52
C THR A 334 -30.29 -34.91 -9.87
N PRO A 335 -29.13 -34.58 -10.48
CA PRO A 335 -28.81 -33.21 -10.85
C PRO A 335 -29.85 -32.71 -11.86
N SER A 336 -30.40 -31.53 -11.62
CA SER A 336 -31.49 -31.00 -12.45
C SER A 336 -31.13 -30.94 -13.93
N ASP A 337 -32.12 -31.20 -14.77
CA ASP A 337 -31.98 -31.16 -16.24
C ASP A 337 -31.56 -29.78 -16.79
N PHE A 338 -31.59 -28.74 -15.94
CA PHE A 338 -31.18 -27.38 -16.28
C PHE A 338 -30.01 -26.92 -15.39
N PRO A 339 -28.76 -27.28 -15.72
CA PRO A 339 -27.60 -26.82 -14.97
C PRO A 339 -27.39 -25.31 -15.19
N VAL A 340 -27.52 -24.52 -14.12
CA VAL A 340 -27.20 -23.09 -14.15
C VAL A 340 -25.68 -22.91 -14.36
N PRO A 341 -25.24 -22.00 -15.25
CA PRO A 341 -23.81 -21.76 -15.47
C PRO A 341 -23.12 -21.33 -14.16
N ASN A 342 -21.90 -21.81 -13.95
CA ASN A 342 -21.13 -21.51 -12.75
C ASN A 342 -20.75 -20.00 -12.70
N LEU A 343 -21.53 -19.24 -11.92
CA LEU A 343 -21.38 -17.80 -11.76
C LEU A 343 -20.07 -17.45 -11.06
N THR A 344 -19.65 -18.28 -10.11
CA THR A 344 -18.39 -18.12 -9.37
C THR A 344 -17.19 -18.17 -10.29
N ARG A 345 -17.13 -19.16 -11.19
CA ARG A 345 -16.04 -19.28 -12.18
C ARG A 345 -16.00 -18.08 -13.12
N SER A 346 -17.17 -17.67 -13.62
CA SER A 346 -17.30 -16.54 -14.55
C SER A 346 -16.85 -15.22 -13.89
N TYR A 347 -17.23 -15.00 -12.63
CA TYR A 347 -16.80 -13.85 -11.84
C TYR A 347 -15.27 -13.83 -11.63
N ILE A 348 -14.67 -14.96 -11.23
CA ILE A 348 -13.22 -15.05 -11.02
C ILE A 348 -12.47 -14.72 -12.30
N ILE A 349 -12.88 -15.28 -13.44
CA ILE A 349 -12.27 -15.00 -14.74
C ILE A 349 -12.41 -13.52 -15.09
N GLY A 350 -13.59 -12.93 -14.87
CA GLY A 350 -13.84 -11.51 -15.11
C GLY A 350 -12.93 -10.60 -14.30
N VAL A 351 -12.76 -10.87 -13.00
CA VAL A 351 -11.88 -10.10 -12.12
C VAL A 351 -10.40 -10.24 -12.53
N ILE A 352 -9.95 -11.45 -12.91
CA ILE A 352 -8.57 -11.67 -13.39
C ILE A 352 -8.32 -10.88 -14.67
N ILE A 353 -9.23 -10.94 -15.64
CA ILE A 353 -9.11 -10.20 -16.91
C ILE A 353 -9.08 -8.70 -16.63
N ALA A 354 -9.98 -8.19 -15.79
CA ALA A 354 -10.02 -6.78 -15.40
C ALA A 354 -8.69 -6.35 -14.74
N LEU A 355 -8.16 -7.15 -13.82
CA LEU A 355 -6.88 -6.89 -13.16
C LEU A 355 -5.72 -6.82 -14.17
N ILE A 356 -5.66 -7.76 -15.12
CA ILE A 356 -4.65 -7.76 -16.19
C ILE A 356 -4.77 -6.49 -17.02
N ILE A 357 -5.98 -6.10 -17.41
CA ILE A 357 -6.22 -4.87 -18.20
C ILE A 357 -5.72 -3.64 -17.43
N ILE A 358 -6.07 -3.51 -16.14
CA ILE A 358 -5.65 -2.37 -15.31
C ILE A 358 -4.13 -2.33 -15.17
N ILE A 359 -3.47 -3.48 -14.93
CA ILE A 359 -2.01 -3.56 -14.83
C ILE A 359 -1.35 -3.13 -16.15
N VAL A 360 -1.87 -3.59 -17.29
CA VAL A 360 -1.37 -3.19 -18.62
C VAL A 360 -1.57 -1.69 -18.83
N GLN A 361 -2.74 -1.13 -18.48
CA GLN A 361 -3.01 0.30 -18.56
C GLN A 361 -2.04 1.13 -17.70
N ILE A 362 -1.77 0.70 -16.46
CA ILE A 362 -0.79 1.34 -15.58
C ILE A 362 0.61 1.34 -16.22
N LEU A 363 1.04 0.23 -16.83
CA LEU A 363 2.33 0.15 -17.51
C LEU A 363 2.40 1.06 -18.74
N VAL A 364 1.33 1.11 -19.53
CA VAL A 364 1.22 2.01 -20.69
C VAL A 364 1.25 3.47 -20.24
N MET A 365 0.55 3.82 -19.16
CA MET A 365 0.54 5.17 -18.58
C MET A 365 1.94 5.58 -18.09
N LEU A 366 2.68 4.68 -17.43
CA LEU A 366 4.08 4.91 -17.05
C LEU A 366 4.99 5.13 -18.27
N ALA A 367 4.79 4.35 -19.34
CA ALA A 367 5.53 4.53 -20.59
C ALA A 367 5.22 5.89 -21.25
N SER A 368 3.95 6.30 -21.22
CA SER A 368 3.47 7.59 -21.73
C SER A 368 4.06 8.76 -20.93
N ILE A 369 3.96 8.75 -19.60
CA ILE A 369 4.56 9.77 -18.72
C ILE A 369 6.04 9.95 -19.01
N ARG A 370 6.77 8.85 -19.19
CA ARG A 370 8.19 8.94 -19.56
C ARG A 370 8.41 9.60 -20.92
N ARG A 371 7.63 9.24 -21.94
CA ARG A 371 7.76 9.86 -23.27
C ARG A 371 7.49 11.36 -23.20
N ASN A 372 6.40 11.75 -22.54
CA ASN A 372 6.01 13.15 -22.37
C ASN A 372 7.07 13.93 -21.59
N LEU A 373 7.64 13.36 -20.52
CA LEU A 373 8.74 14.00 -19.78
C LEU A 373 9.99 14.19 -20.66
N ILE A 374 10.35 13.20 -21.47
CA ILE A 374 11.50 13.30 -22.38
C ILE A 374 11.24 14.34 -23.49
N GLN A 375 10.03 14.40 -24.03
CA GLN A 375 9.65 15.41 -25.03
C GLN A 375 9.66 16.83 -24.42
N ALA A 376 9.13 16.98 -23.20
CA ALA A 376 9.19 18.23 -22.46
C ALA A 376 10.63 18.69 -22.22
N PHE A 377 11.55 17.78 -21.87
CA PHE A 377 12.98 18.11 -21.75
C PHE A 377 13.64 18.52 -23.07
N ARG A 378 13.09 18.13 -24.21
CA ARG A 378 13.55 18.57 -25.54
C ARG A 378 12.95 19.90 -25.98
N GLY A 379 11.97 20.43 -25.25
CA GLY A 379 11.18 21.58 -25.69
C GLY A 379 10.21 21.25 -26.82
N ASN A 380 9.96 19.96 -27.10
CA ASN A 380 9.00 19.57 -28.13
C ASN A 380 7.60 19.56 -27.51
N HIS A 381 6.69 20.40 -28.03
CA HIS A 381 5.32 20.55 -27.55
C HIS A 381 4.32 19.54 -28.14
N SER A 382 4.80 18.44 -28.74
CA SER A 382 4.00 17.44 -29.47
C SER A 382 3.70 16.19 -28.66
#